data_AF-A0A367LT12-F1
#
_entry.id   AF-A0A367LT12-F1
#
_cell.length_a   1.000
_cell.length_b   1.000
_cell.length_c   1.000
_cell.angle_alpha   90.00
_cell.angle_beta   90.00
_cell.angle_gamma   90.00
#
_symmetry.space_group_name_H-M   'P 1'
#
loop_
_entity.id
_entity.type
_entity.pdbx_description
1 polymer ?
#
loop_
_entity_poly.entity_id
_entity_poly.type
_entity_poly.pdbx_seq_one_letter_code
_entity_poly.pdbx_strand_id
1 'polypeptide(L)' 'AARSLGQPFERLMEQQVFPALGLEQTHLDVPEAALAQYAQGYGKDDRPLRVGPGPLDAEGYGVKTSAADLLR' A
#
# COMPACT_ATOMS: atom_id res chain seq x y z
N ALA A 1 -8.94 11.67 -9.13
CA ALA A 1 -9.12 10.48 -9.99
C ALA A 1 -10.13 9.48 -9.43
N ALA A 2 -10.03 9.04 -8.16
CA ALA A 2 -11.02 8.10 -7.60
C ALA A 2 -12.42 8.70 -7.36
N ARG A 3 -12.49 9.95 -6.89
CA ARG A 3 -13.77 10.64 -6.64
C ARG A 3 -14.63 10.84 -7.88
N SER A 4 -14.03 10.90 -9.08
CA SER A 4 -14.75 10.98 -10.36
C SER A 4 -15.31 9.63 -10.83
N LEU A 5 -14.86 8.52 -10.24
CA LEU A 5 -15.32 7.15 -10.55
C LEU A 5 -16.34 6.64 -9.52
N GLY A 6 -16.71 7.45 -8.54
CA GLY A 6 -17.72 7.11 -7.53
C GLY A 6 -17.32 5.99 -6.57
N GLN A 7 -16.03 5.63 -6.52
CA GLN A 7 -15.50 4.57 -5.67
C GLN A 7 -14.42 5.12 -4.71
N PRO A 8 -14.25 4.52 -3.51
CA PRO A 8 -13.11 4.80 -2.65
C PRO A 8 -11.78 4.58 -3.38
N PHE A 9 -10.79 5.43 -3.11
CA PHE A 9 -9.49 5.38 -3.79
C PHE A 9 -8.80 4.03 -3.59
N GLU A 10 -8.86 3.48 -2.38
CA GLU A 10 -8.22 2.23 -2.02
C GLU A 10 -8.77 1.07 -2.85
N ARG A 11 -10.10 0.99 -2.94
CA ARG A 11 -10.80 -0.01 -3.76
C ARG A 11 -10.41 0.09 -5.24
N LEU A 12 -10.29 1.29 -5.77
CA LEU A 12 -9.93 1.48 -7.17
C LEU A 12 -8.48 1.05 -7.45
N MET A 13 -7.57 1.40 -6.56
CA MET A 13 -6.15 1.05 -6.69
C MET A 13 -5.96 -0.47 -6.58
N GLU A 14 -6.53 -1.12 -5.57
CA GLU A 14 -6.33 -2.55 -5.33
C GLU A 14 -7.06 -3.46 -6.32
N GLN A 15 -8.21 -3.03 -6.86
CA GLN A 15 -9.02 -3.90 -7.73
C GLN A 15 -8.84 -3.65 -9.21
N GLN A 16 -8.38 -2.46 -9.61
CA GLN A 16 -8.27 -2.09 -11.02
C GLN A 16 -6.84 -1.74 -11.39
N VAL A 17 -6.20 -0.83 -10.66
CA VAL A 17 -4.89 -0.29 -11.06
C VAL A 17 -3.77 -1.29 -10.83
N PHE A 18 -3.58 -1.80 -9.60
CA PHE A 18 -2.50 -2.74 -9.30
C PHE A 18 -2.60 -4.03 -10.14
N PRO A 19 -3.79 -4.67 -10.28
CA PRO A 19 -3.91 -5.85 -11.14
C PRO A 19 -3.62 -5.56 -12.61
N ALA A 20 -4.07 -4.42 -13.15
CA ALA A 20 -3.81 -4.04 -14.54
C ALA A 20 -2.32 -3.79 -14.82
N LEU A 21 -1.55 -3.40 -13.80
CA LEU A 21 -0.10 -3.22 -13.88
C LEU A 21 0.69 -4.49 -13.52
N GLY A 22 0.00 -5.60 -13.19
CA GLY A 22 0.65 -6.83 -12.75
C GLY A 22 1.38 -6.71 -11.41
N LEU A 23 0.92 -5.80 -10.54
CA LEU A 23 1.48 -5.55 -9.22
C LEU A 23 0.71 -6.38 -8.18
N GLU A 24 1.14 -7.63 -7.99
CA GLU A 24 0.44 -8.61 -7.14
C GLU A 24 0.83 -8.52 -5.65
N GLN A 25 1.92 -7.84 -5.33
CA GLN A 25 2.46 -7.63 -3.98
C GLN A 25 2.52 -6.13 -3.63
N THR A 26 1.55 -5.37 -4.15
CA THR A 26 1.39 -3.94 -3.89
C THR A 26 0.05 -3.69 -3.23
N HIS A 27 0.08 -3.08 -2.05
CA HIS A 27 -1.07 -2.96 -1.17
C HIS A 27 -1.15 -1.57 -0.55
N LEU A 28 -2.37 -1.06 -0.36
CA LEU A 28 -2.61 0.10 0.49
C LEU A 28 -2.87 -0.37 1.93
N ASP A 29 -3.74 -1.38 2.06
CA ASP A 29 -3.93 -2.14 3.29
C ASP A 29 -3.37 -3.55 3.14
N VAL A 30 -2.38 -3.90 3.96
CA VAL A 30 -1.71 -5.20 3.86
C VAL A 30 -2.65 -6.28 4.43
N PRO A 31 -3.09 -7.27 3.62
CA PRO A 31 -3.95 -8.33 4.09
C PRO A 31 -3.23 -9.27 5.06
N GLU A 32 -3.97 -9.99 5.89
CA GLU A 32 -3.42 -10.90 6.91
C GLU A 32 -2.45 -11.93 6.33
N ALA A 33 -2.76 -12.46 5.14
CA ALA A 33 -1.91 -13.39 4.40
C ALA A 33 -0.54 -12.81 3.98
N ALA A 34 -0.44 -11.48 3.82
CA ALA A 34 0.78 -10.79 3.43
C ALA A 34 1.56 -10.21 4.63
N LEU A 35 1.01 -10.29 5.85
CA LEU A 35 1.66 -9.75 7.05
C LEU A 35 3.05 -10.36 7.31
N ALA A 36 3.26 -11.63 6.97
CA ALA A 36 4.57 -12.29 7.11
C ALA A 36 5.64 -11.66 6.20
N GLN A 37 5.24 -11.03 5.10
CA GLN A 37 6.13 -10.36 4.15
C GLN A 37 6.23 -8.85 4.43
N TYR A 38 5.42 -8.33 5.35
CA TYR A 38 5.44 -6.93 5.71
C TYR A 38 6.54 -6.64 6.71
N ALA A 39 7.64 -6.07 6.22
CA ALA A 39 8.79 -5.69 7.02
C ALA A 39 8.40 -4.74 8.16
N GLN A 40 9.08 -4.91 9.31
CA GLN A 40 8.99 -4.00 10.42
C GLN A 40 9.87 -2.77 10.15
N GLY A 41 9.26 -1.57 10.10
CA GLY A 41 10.01 -0.33 10.06
C GLY A 41 10.64 -0.03 11.43
N TYR A 42 11.77 0.67 11.42
CA TYR A 42 12.46 1.16 12.61
C TYR A 42 12.62 2.68 12.51
N GLY A 43 12.23 3.39 13.57
CA GLY A 43 12.39 4.84 13.70
C GLY A 43 13.85 5.24 13.90
N LYS A 44 14.11 6.54 13.90
CA LYS A 44 15.46 7.10 14.14
C LYS A 44 16.02 6.73 15.51
N ASP A 45 15.16 6.40 16.46
CA ASP A 45 15.47 5.93 17.81
C ASP A 45 15.56 4.40 17.90
N ASP A 46 15.64 3.70 16.77
CA ASP A 46 15.69 2.24 16.64
C ASP A 46 14.48 1.52 17.25
N ARG A 47 13.36 2.24 17.36
CA ARG A 47 12.09 1.66 17.84
C ARG A 47 11.24 1.15 16.68
N PRO A 48 10.52 0.02 16.86
CA PRO A 48 9.64 -0.49 15.83
C PRO A 48 8.51 0.50 15.54
N LEU A 49 8.42 0.93 14.28
CA LEU A 49 7.39 1.83 13.78
C LEU A 49 6.77 1.23 12.51
N ARG A 50 5.44 1.29 12.42
CA ARG A 50 4.70 1.08 11.16
C ARG A 50 4.02 2.39 10.79
N VAL A 51 3.84 2.65 9.49
CA VAL A 51 3.00 3.76 9.04
C VAL A 51 1.61 3.57 9.63
N GLY A 52 1.21 4.52 10.48
CA GLY A 52 -0.12 4.58 11.07
C GLY A 52 -1.09 5.32 10.16
N PRO A 53 -2.39 5.02 10.25
CA PRO A 53 -3.39 5.63 9.39
C PRO A 53 -3.52 7.14 9.65
N GLY A 54 -3.64 7.93 8.60
CA GLY A 54 -3.76 9.39 8.65
C GLY A 54 -4.59 9.94 7.48
N PRO A 55 -5.15 11.16 7.57
CA PRO A 55 -5.91 11.72 6.46
C PRO A 55 -5.03 11.84 5.19
N LEU A 56 -5.49 11.25 4.08
CA LEU A 56 -4.80 11.18 2.77
C LEU A 56 -3.48 10.37 2.79
N ASP A 57 -3.33 9.45 3.73
CA ASP A 57 -2.18 8.55 3.78
C ASP A 57 -2.07 7.67 2.53
N ALA A 58 -3.18 7.09 2.06
CA ALA A 58 -3.24 6.24 0.88
C ALA A 58 -2.71 6.94 -0.38
N GLU A 59 -3.06 8.21 -0.60
CA GLU A 59 -2.60 8.99 -1.74
C GLU A 59 -1.20 9.61 -1.55
N GLY A 60 -0.82 9.92 -0.30
CA GLY A 60 0.41 10.63 0.00
C GLY A 60 1.64 9.73 0.19
N TYR A 61 1.48 8.59 0.88
CA TYR A 61 2.60 7.74 1.31
C TYR A 61 2.21 6.29 1.67
N GLY A 62 0.98 5.86 1.38
CA GLY A 62 0.40 4.62 1.92
C GLY A 62 0.70 3.34 1.14
N VAL A 63 1.34 3.45 -0.03
CA VAL A 63 1.66 2.29 -0.88
C VAL A 63 2.80 1.48 -0.27
N LYS A 64 2.52 0.21 0.03
CA LYS A 64 3.51 -0.78 0.45
C LYS A 64 3.69 -1.77 -0.70
N THR A 65 4.90 -1.89 -1.22
CA THR A 65 5.21 -2.70 -2.40
C THR A 65 6.50 -3.49 -2.20
N SER A 66 6.64 -4.60 -2.91
CA SER A 66 7.88 -5.35 -2.96
C SER A 66 8.84 -4.75 -4.00
N ALA A 67 10.15 -4.99 -3.84
CA ALA A 67 11.13 -4.54 -4.84
C ALA A 67 10.89 -5.19 -6.22
N ALA A 68 10.37 -6.41 -6.25
CA ALA A 68 10.06 -7.11 -7.50
C ALA A 68 8.89 -6.45 -8.25
N ASP A 69 7.87 -6.00 -7.53
CA ASP A 69 6.74 -5.25 -8.10
C ASP A 69 7.17 -3.85 -8.55
N LEU A 70 8.02 -3.16 -7.78
CA LEU A 70 8.45 -1.80 -8.10
C LEU A 70 9.37 -1.73 -9.34
N LEU A 71 10.06 -2.81 -9.68
CA LEU A 71 10.98 -2.88 -10.83
C LEU A 71 10.31 -3.30 -12.14
N ARG A 72 8.99 -3.49 -12.16
CA ARG A 72 8.23 -4.02 -13.30
C ARG A 72 7.86 -2.96 -14.34
#